data_AF-A0A7S3Q7G1-F1
#
_entry.id   AF-A0A7S3Q7G1-F1
#
_cell.length_a   1.000
_cell.length_b   1.000
_cell.length_c   1.000
_cell.angle_alpha   90.00
_cell.angle_beta   90.00
_cell.angle_gamma   90.00
#
_symmetry.space_group_name_H-M   'P 1'
#
loop_
_entity.id
_entity.type
_entity.pdbx_description
1 polymer ?
#
loop_
_entity_poly.entity_id
_entity_poly.type
_entity_poly.pdbx_seq_one_letter_code
_entity_poly.pdbx_strand_id
1 'polypeptide(L)'
;FYLYPQPYIRVLHNGCCHHKTAVQKKNLNPKWNQESFKIHTGPPANYNNSGKEGHIAFYVYDHDEFSDDDNMGCFSIPLSDYMNKPPTTAWFPVQKNMDVDRNYDCLKASGRIQLSISISVRKRLNVKRGNSQELRGKIQVHLNWELEGAEKTDLDTSCVAINSLGNILMEETVYFADLINSNGSIRHTGDVQMGGTGKGENIHVDLASVRPYVTALYFILSVATPGKTFADVESAEVIVKNSQFDLCRFVPTFAGSHTSMFLMRIARDGGAGVWKMTIIEDTDHTARDFGTLIPEIKGYSRDLVPGIQINPTERVAIMRKGGAVCLEDYVAGKLPESLTFGLAWDVTNGVNIDLDASAICLNSSLAPVDIVWFRKLTSDDRAIQHSGDEREGDEVGDDEKIQIQLGDINPDIKHIAFVINSFSGQELDDIRLAACHLFDPTTGVEIAKYKLSNNGDLDKHTAL
;
A
#
# COMPACT_ATOMS: atom_id res chain seq x y z
N PHE A 1 54.50 -10.34 32.90
CA PHE A 1 53.08 -10.03 33.18
C PHE A 1 52.26 -11.19 32.64
N TYR A 2 51.55 -11.94 33.49
CA TYR A 2 50.60 -12.93 32.99
C TYR A 2 49.41 -12.16 32.41
N LEU A 3 49.33 -12.09 31.08
CA LEU A 3 48.13 -11.65 30.39
C LEU A 3 47.08 -12.71 30.72
N TYR A 4 46.15 -12.34 31.59
CA TYR A 4 45.00 -13.18 31.87
C TYR A 4 43.99 -12.97 30.74
N PRO A 5 43.44 -14.06 30.19
CA PRO A 5 42.53 -13.94 29.05
C PRO A 5 41.29 -13.13 29.42
N GLN A 6 40.84 -12.33 28.47
CA GLN A 6 39.67 -11.47 28.45
C GLN A 6 38.68 -11.97 27.39
N PRO A 7 38.06 -13.15 27.59
CA PRO A 7 37.29 -13.78 26.54
C PRO A 7 35.99 -13.05 26.20
N TYR A 8 35.60 -13.13 24.92
CA TYR A 8 34.27 -12.79 24.42
C TYR A 8 33.89 -13.68 23.22
N ILE A 9 32.62 -13.66 22.84
CA ILE A 9 32.08 -14.47 21.73
C ILE A 9 31.46 -13.57 20.68
N ARG A 10 31.74 -13.85 19.39
CA ARG A 10 30.98 -13.33 18.25
C ARG A 10 30.07 -14.43 17.69
N VAL A 11 28.82 -14.07 17.42
CA VAL A 11 27.82 -14.98 16.87
C VAL A 11 27.51 -14.57 15.43
N LEU A 12 27.77 -15.48 14.50
CA LEU A 12 27.67 -15.25 13.06
C LEU A 12 26.65 -16.19 12.42
N HIS A 13 25.96 -15.70 11.38
CA HIS A 13 25.11 -16.49 10.51
C HIS A 13 25.28 -15.99 9.07
N ASN A 14 25.53 -16.90 8.12
CA ASN A 14 25.81 -16.59 6.71
C ASN A 14 26.89 -15.50 6.50
N GLY A 15 27.96 -15.52 7.31
CA GLY A 15 29.06 -14.53 7.24
C GLY A 15 28.77 -13.19 7.93
N CYS A 16 27.54 -12.93 8.36
CA CYS A 16 27.17 -11.70 9.07
C CYS A 16 27.26 -11.89 10.59
N CYS A 17 27.91 -10.95 11.29
CA CYS A 17 27.95 -10.93 12.75
C CYS A 17 26.65 -10.35 13.33
N HIS A 18 25.89 -11.15 14.06
CA HIS A 18 24.61 -10.78 14.67
C HIS A 18 24.71 -10.35 16.12
N HIS A 19 25.70 -10.85 16.87
CA HIS A 19 25.89 -10.52 18.28
C HIS A 19 27.36 -10.59 18.69
N LYS A 20 27.77 -9.74 19.64
CA LYS A 20 29.06 -9.79 20.32
C LYS A 20 28.81 -9.71 21.83
N THR A 21 29.31 -10.68 22.58
CA THR A 21 29.14 -10.67 24.05
C THR A 21 30.05 -9.66 24.72
N ALA A 22 29.74 -9.31 25.97
CA ALA A 22 30.64 -8.51 26.79
C ALA A 22 31.99 -9.22 27.01
N VAL A 23 33.06 -8.43 27.03
CA VAL A 23 34.42 -8.91 27.34
C VAL A 23 34.53 -9.20 28.84
N GLN A 24 34.93 -10.42 29.20
CA GLN A 24 35.05 -10.85 30.60
C GLN A 24 36.51 -10.75 31.05
N LYS A 25 36.86 -9.68 31.79
CA LYS A 25 38.25 -9.42 32.17
C LYS A 25 38.83 -10.53 33.07
N LYS A 26 40.00 -11.03 32.68
CA LYS A 26 40.84 -11.96 33.46
C LYS A 26 40.10 -13.24 33.90
N ASN A 27 39.36 -13.87 32.99
CA ASN A 27 38.47 -14.98 33.34
C ASN A 27 38.65 -16.20 32.41
N LEU A 28 39.04 -17.34 32.99
CA LEU A 28 39.17 -18.62 32.27
C LEU A 28 37.86 -19.42 32.20
N ASN A 29 36.85 -19.05 33.00
CA ASN A 29 35.53 -19.67 33.01
C ASN A 29 34.44 -18.59 32.88
N PRO A 30 34.42 -17.85 31.76
CA PRO A 30 33.50 -16.74 31.57
C PRO A 30 32.03 -17.21 31.59
N LYS A 31 31.16 -16.34 32.10
CA LYS A 31 29.71 -16.54 32.12
C LYS A 31 29.03 -15.31 31.51
N TRP A 32 28.16 -15.54 30.54
CA TRP A 32 27.38 -14.50 29.86
C TRP A 32 25.88 -14.68 30.10
N ASN A 33 25.49 -15.14 31.29
CA ASN A 33 24.13 -15.59 31.61
C ASN A 33 23.05 -14.49 31.55
N GLN A 34 23.43 -13.21 31.45
CA GLN A 34 22.51 -12.08 31.29
C GLN A 34 22.25 -11.72 29.82
N GLU A 35 22.95 -12.38 28.89
CA GLU A 35 22.84 -12.11 27.47
C GLU A 35 22.03 -13.20 26.78
N SER A 36 20.91 -12.81 26.19
CA SER A 36 20.18 -13.63 25.23
C SER A 36 20.06 -12.86 23.93
N PHE A 37 20.23 -13.54 22.80
CA PHE A 37 20.14 -12.94 21.47
C PHE A 37 19.17 -13.76 20.61
N LYS A 38 18.55 -13.10 19.64
CA LYS A 38 17.65 -13.72 18.67
C LYS A 38 18.22 -13.50 17.27
N ILE A 39 18.31 -14.57 16.48
CA ILE A 39 18.80 -14.52 15.11
C ILE A 39 17.65 -14.92 14.20
N HIS A 40 17.30 -14.05 13.26
CA HIS A 40 16.34 -14.35 12.20
C HIS A 40 17.10 -14.94 11.02
N THR A 41 16.97 -16.25 10.81
CA THR A 41 17.74 -17.01 9.81
C THR A 41 17.14 -16.96 8.41
N GLY A 42 16.01 -16.25 8.22
CA GLY A 42 15.24 -16.28 6.98
C GLY A 42 14.56 -17.64 6.73
N PRO A 43 14.06 -17.91 5.51
CA PRO A 43 13.58 -19.23 5.15
C PRO A 43 14.70 -20.26 5.37
N PRO A 44 14.41 -21.45 5.90
CA PRO A 44 15.43 -22.48 6.10
C PRO A 44 16.13 -22.72 4.77
N ALA A 45 17.45 -22.48 4.76
CA ALA A 45 18.27 -22.60 3.57
C ALA A 45 18.26 -24.05 3.07
N ASN A 46 17.31 -24.34 2.19
CA ASN A 46 17.42 -25.25 1.07
C ASN A 46 16.88 -24.42 -0.10
N TYR A 47 17.63 -24.33 -1.20
CA TYR A 47 17.37 -23.52 -2.42
C TYR A 47 18.04 -22.14 -2.55
N ASN A 48 19.25 -21.97 -2.02
CA ASN A 48 20.29 -21.25 -2.76
C ASN A 48 21.30 -22.31 -3.24
N ASN A 49 21.80 -22.18 -4.48
CA ASN A 49 22.56 -23.16 -5.29
C ASN A 49 23.87 -23.77 -4.69
N SER A 50 24.07 -23.77 -3.37
CA SER A 50 25.27 -24.30 -2.70
C SER A 50 25.06 -25.59 -1.90
N GLY A 51 23.82 -26.01 -1.62
CA GLY A 51 23.51 -27.27 -0.95
C GLY A 51 24.06 -27.41 0.49
N LYS A 52 24.46 -26.31 1.13
CA LYS A 52 25.02 -26.32 2.50
C LYS A 52 23.94 -26.06 3.55
N GLU A 53 23.95 -26.87 4.60
CA GLU A 53 23.03 -26.79 5.74
C GLU A 53 23.22 -25.47 6.52
N GLY A 54 22.11 -24.80 6.85
CA GLY A 54 22.12 -23.57 7.63
C GLY A 54 22.65 -23.79 9.04
N HIS A 55 23.63 -22.99 9.46
CA HIS A 55 24.27 -23.09 10.77
C HIS A 55 24.48 -21.70 11.39
N ILE A 56 24.64 -21.68 12.72
CA ILE A 56 25.09 -20.49 13.47
C ILE A 56 26.50 -20.79 13.97
N ALA A 57 27.44 -19.91 13.64
CA ALA A 57 28.84 -20.02 14.03
C ALA A 57 29.14 -19.15 15.25
N PHE A 58 29.90 -19.69 16.20
CA PHE A 58 30.34 -19.01 17.41
C PHE A 58 31.85 -18.96 17.40
N TYR A 59 32.41 -17.76 17.39
CA TYR A 59 33.85 -17.52 17.45
C TYR A 59 34.22 -16.95 18.81
N VAL A 60 35.19 -17.57 19.47
CA VAL A 60 35.68 -17.16 20.78
C VAL A 60 36.97 -16.37 20.57
N TYR A 61 37.07 -15.22 21.22
CA TYR A 61 38.23 -14.33 21.12
C TYR A 61 38.74 -13.99 22.51
N ASP A 62 40.04 -13.74 22.59
CA ASP A 62 40.69 -13.05 23.70
C ASP A 62 40.84 -11.58 23.31
N HIS A 63 40.38 -10.66 24.16
CA HIS A 63 40.49 -9.23 23.88
C HIS A 63 41.85 -8.67 24.29
N ASP A 64 42.53 -8.03 23.35
CA ASP A 64 43.80 -7.35 23.57
C ASP A 64 43.68 -5.83 23.46
N GLU A 65 44.34 -5.11 24.36
CA GLU A 65 44.23 -3.64 24.46
C GLU A 65 45.14 -2.91 23.46
N PHE A 66 46.20 -3.58 23.00
CA PHE A 66 47.26 -2.96 22.19
C PHE A 66 47.59 -3.74 20.90
N SER A 67 46.80 -4.76 20.57
CA SER A 67 46.90 -5.57 19.36
C SER A 67 45.52 -6.04 18.92
N ASP A 68 45.44 -6.71 17.77
CA ASP A 68 44.23 -7.40 17.36
C ASP A 68 43.86 -8.51 18.36
N ASP A 69 42.55 -8.75 18.52
CA ASP A 69 42.03 -9.79 19.42
C ASP A 69 42.41 -11.19 18.92
N ASP A 70 42.99 -12.01 19.81
CA ASP A 70 43.40 -13.38 19.50
C ASP A 70 42.19 -14.33 19.33
N ASN A 71 42.12 -15.05 18.21
CA ASN A 71 41.11 -16.09 18.00
C ASN A 71 41.42 -17.33 18.87
N MET A 72 40.51 -17.67 19.78
CA MET A 72 40.61 -18.81 20.69
C MET A 72 39.92 -20.09 20.17
N GLY A 73 39.34 -20.02 18.98
CA GLY A 73 38.65 -21.12 18.31
C GLY A 73 37.14 -20.89 18.16
N CYS A 74 36.45 -21.89 17.61
CA CYS A 74 35.04 -21.73 17.24
C CYS A 74 34.24 -23.03 17.32
N PHE A 75 32.91 -22.92 17.28
CA PHE A 75 32.01 -24.06 17.08
C PHE A 75 30.75 -23.63 16.32
N SER A 76 30.19 -24.53 15.50
CA SER A 76 28.92 -24.30 14.79
C SER A 76 27.79 -25.14 15.35
N ILE A 77 26.59 -24.62 15.16
CA ILE A 77 25.34 -25.31 15.48
C ILE A 77 24.54 -25.45 14.19
N PRO A 78 24.39 -26.67 13.64
CA PRO A 78 23.45 -26.92 12.57
C PRO A 78 22.03 -26.62 13.05
N LEU A 79 21.28 -25.82 12.30
CA LEU A 79 19.93 -25.45 12.71
C LEU A 79 19.02 -26.69 12.76
N SER A 80 19.17 -27.60 11.80
CA SER A 80 18.44 -28.88 11.68
C SER A 80 18.48 -29.72 12.96
N ASP A 81 19.62 -29.79 13.64
CA ASP A 81 19.81 -30.56 14.87
C ASP A 81 18.91 -30.10 16.02
N TYR A 82 18.45 -28.85 16.00
CA TYR A 82 17.64 -28.26 17.07
C TYR A 82 16.22 -27.89 16.60
N MET A 83 15.89 -28.13 15.34
CA MET A 83 14.54 -27.94 14.81
C MET A 83 13.54 -28.85 15.52
N ASN A 84 12.38 -28.29 15.92
CA ASN A 84 11.30 -29.02 16.60
C ASN A 84 11.69 -29.65 17.95
N LYS A 85 12.81 -29.26 18.55
CA LYS A 85 13.21 -29.67 19.91
C LYS A 85 12.81 -28.60 20.94
N PRO A 86 12.50 -28.99 22.20
CA PRO A 86 12.36 -28.02 23.27
C PRO A 86 13.68 -27.25 23.50
N PRO A 87 13.66 -26.11 24.21
CA PRO A 87 14.87 -25.39 24.57
C PRO A 87 15.91 -26.34 25.17
N THR A 88 17.06 -26.45 24.51
CA THR A 88 18.09 -27.44 24.81
C THR A 88 19.35 -26.75 25.29
N THR A 89 19.84 -27.13 26.46
CA THR A 89 21.13 -26.67 27.00
C THR A 89 22.18 -27.74 26.79
N ALA A 90 23.27 -27.41 26.10
CA ALA A 90 24.35 -28.35 25.80
C ALA A 90 25.74 -27.70 25.87
N TRP A 91 26.77 -28.52 26.06
CA TRP A 91 28.17 -28.12 26.05
C TRP A 91 28.81 -28.42 24.70
N PHE A 92 29.22 -27.39 23.98
CA PHE A 92 29.84 -27.46 22.66
C PHE A 92 31.36 -27.37 22.78
N PRO A 93 32.13 -28.28 22.16
CA PRO A 93 33.59 -28.21 22.16
C PRO A 93 34.07 -27.07 21.26
N VAL A 94 35.02 -26.27 21.73
CA VAL A 94 35.68 -25.23 20.92
C VAL A 94 36.75 -25.91 20.06
N GLN A 95 36.69 -25.69 18.74
CA GLN A 95 37.50 -26.37 17.74
C GLN A 95 38.42 -25.40 17.00
N LYS A 96 39.46 -25.98 16.39
CA LYS A 96 40.42 -25.29 15.53
C LYS A 96 39.79 -25.18 14.15
N ASN A 97 39.26 -24.01 13.83
CA ASN A 97 38.71 -23.64 12.52
C ASN A 97 37.34 -24.24 12.20
N MET A 98 36.62 -23.55 11.32
CA MET A 98 35.44 -24.03 10.62
C MET A 98 35.66 -23.88 9.12
N ASP A 99 35.17 -24.83 8.31
CA ASP A 99 35.26 -24.84 6.83
C ASP A 99 34.50 -23.71 6.12
N VAL A 100 34.01 -22.71 6.87
CA VAL A 100 33.03 -21.74 6.39
C VAL A 100 33.62 -20.35 6.16
N ASP A 101 34.67 -19.95 6.87
CA ASP A 101 35.41 -18.71 6.63
C ASP A 101 36.90 -18.88 6.90
N ARG A 102 37.73 -18.85 5.85
CA ARG A 102 39.19 -19.10 5.91
C ARG A 102 39.98 -17.97 6.59
N ASN A 103 39.32 -16.93 7.09
CA ASN A 103 39.96 -15.78 7.73
C ASN A 103 40.14 -15.94 9.26
N TYR A 104 39.78 -17.10 9.83
CA TYR A 104 39.74 -17.30 11.28
C TYR A 104 40.51 -18.55 11.70
N ASP A 105 41.83 -18.55 11.49
CA ASP A 105 42.70 -19.66 11.87
C ASP A 105 43.10 -19.60 13.36
N CYS A 106 42.77 -20.64 14.13
CA CYS A 106 43.25 -20.84 15.50
C CYS A 106 44.09 -22.12 15.59
N LEU A 107 45.39 -21.98 15.88
CA LEU A 107 46.34 -23.12 15.94
C LEU A 107 46.14 -24.02 17.17
N LYS A 108 45.50 -23.50 18.24
CA LYS A 108 45.34 -24.19 19.54
C LYS A 108 44.00 -23.84 20.22
N ALA A 109 42.91 -24.38 19.69
CA ALA A 109 41.60 -24.33 20.37
C ALA A 109 41.47 -25.43 21.43
N SER A 110 40.88 -25.08 22.58
CA SER A 110 40.52 -26.01 23.64
C SER A 110 39.38 -25.44 24.49
N GLY A 111 38.73 -26.28 25.31
CA GLY A 111 37.63 -25.86 26.16
C GLY A 111 36.24 -26.15 25.57
N ARG A 112 35.20 -25.75 26.30
CA ARG A 112 33.80 -25.98 25.94
C ARG A 112 32.95 -24.78 26.32
N ILE A 113 31.92 -24.47 25.54
CA ILE A 113 30.94 -23.43 25.82
C ILE A 113 29.58 -24.07 26.07
N GLN A 114 28.91 -23.69 27.15
CA GLN A 114 27.53 -24.09 27.41
C GLN A 114 26.58 -23.06 26.80
N LEU A 115 25.61 -23.52 26.00
CA LEU A 115 24.59 -22.65 25.42
C LEU A 115 23.22 -23.28 25.60
N SER A 116 22.21 -22.45 25.88
CA SER A 116 20.80 -22.81 25.80
C SER A 116 20.23 -22.28 24.49
N ILE A 117 19.64 -23.17 23.69
CA ILE A 117 19.19 -22.89 22.33
C ILE A 117 17.72 -23.25 22.21
N SER A 118 16.94 -22.36 21.62
CA SER A 118 15.57 -22.61 21.23
C SER A 118 15.38 -22.15 19.79
N ILE A 119 14.88 -23.05 18.93
CA ILE A 119 14.55 -22.72 17.53
C ILE A 119 13.04 -22.82 17.36
N SER A 120 12.43 -21.71 16.94
CA SER A 120 11.02 -21.66 16.58
C SER A 120 10.86 -21.51 15.07
N VAL A 121 10.27 -22.51 14.41
CA VAL A 121 9.92 -22.41 12.99
C VAL A 121 8.58 -21.71 12.85
N ARG A 122 8.56 -20.58 12.14
CA ARG A 122 7.31 -19.94 11.75
C ARG A 122 6.98 -20.37 10.33
N LYS A 123 5.96 -21.21 10.18
CA LYS A 123 5.41 -21.54 8.87
C LYS A 123 4.61 -20.33 8.40
N ARG A 124 4.90 -19.83 7.21
CA ARG A 124 4.06 -18.83 6.55
C ARG A 124 2.69 -19.46 6.32
N LEU A 125 1.63 -18.85 6.86
CA LEU A 125 0.26 -19.33 6.66
C LEU A 125 -0.17 -19.04 5.22
N ASN A 126 -0.43 -20.08 4.43
CA ASN A 126 -1.06 -19.91 3.12
C ASN A 126 -2.57 -19.85 3.35
N VAL A 127 -3.16 -18.67 3.16
CA VAL A 127 -4.59 -18.42 3.32
C VAL A 127 -5.26 -18.42 1.95
N LYS A 128 -6.54 -18.79 1.93
CA LYS A 128 -7.42 -18.82 0.76
C LYS A 128 -8.78 -18.20 1.11
N ARG A 129 -9.65 -18.02 0.11
CA ARG A 129 -11.04 -17.57 0.28
C ARG A 129 -11.71 -18.13 1.55
N GLY A 130 -12.28 -17.23 2.34
CA GLY A 130 -13.00 -17.54 3.58
C GLY A 130 -12.12 -17.78 4.81
N ASN A 131 -10.78 -17.85 4.68
CA ASN A 131 -9.91 -17.86 5.85
C ASN A 131 -9.87 -16.49 6.52
N SER A 132 -9.68 -16.50 7.84
CA SER A 132 -9.53 -15.29 8.65
C SER A 132 -8.30 -15.34 9.55
N GLN A 133 -7.75 -14.17 9.88
CA GLN A 133 -6.60 -14.00 10.76
C GLN A 133 -6.78 -12.76 11.64
N GLU A 134 -6.46 -12.86 12.93
CA GLU A 134 -6.37 -11.69 13.80
C GLU A 134 -5.09 -10.91 13.53
N LEU A 135 -5.24 -9.58 13.44
CA LEU A 135 -4.19 -8.61 13.21
C LEU A 135 -4.19 -7.54 14.31
N ARG A 136 -2.99 -7.06 14.65
CA ARG A 136 -2.76 -6.00 15.64
C ARG A 136 -1.55 -5.16 15.26
N GLY A 137 -1.58 -3.89 15.66
CA GLY A 137 -0.46 -2.96 15.47
C GLY A 137 -0.15 -2.69 13.99
N LYS A 138 1.12 -2.47 13.69
CA LYS A 138 1.58 -2.14 12.33
C LYS A 138 1.63 -3.38 11.45
N ILE A 139 0.93 -3.31 10.32
CA ILE A 139 0.98 -4.30 9.25
C ILE A 139 1.45 -3.66 7.95
N GLN A 140 1.92 -4.51 7.05
CA GLN A 140 2.23 -4.19 5.67
C GLN A 140 1.54 -5.22 4.79
N VAL A 141 0.73 -4.78 3.85
CA VAL A 141 0.18 -5.61 2.77
C VAL A 141 1.05 -5.35 1.55
N HIS A 142 1.74 -6.39 1.09
CA HIS A 142 2.65 -6.33 -0.04
C HIS A 142 2.09 -7.15 -1.18
N LEU A 143 1.81 -6.52 -2.32
CA LEU A 143 1.45 -7.18 -3.56
C LEU A 143 2.68 -7.28 -4.45
N ASN A 144 2.97 -8.48 -4.95
CA ASN A 144 3.89 -8.73 -6.05
C ASN A 144 3.16 -9.38 -7.20
N TRP A 145 3.58 -9.10 -8.43
CA TRP A 145 3.10 -9.80 -9.61
C TRP A 145 4.19 -9.99 -10.67
N GLU A 146 4.03 -11.05 -11.43
CA GLU A 146 4.86 -11.42 -12.57
C GLU A 146 4.02 -11.34 -13.84
N LEU A 147 4.65 -10.94 -14.95
CA LEU A 147 3.99 -10.62 -16.21
C LEU A 147 4.16 -11.74 -17.22
N GLU A 148 3.14 -11.95 -18.06
CA GLU A 148 3.24 -12.86 -19.20
C GLU A 148 3.78 -12.14 -20.45
N GLY A 149 4.92 -12.59 -20.98
CA GLY A 149 5.47 -12.05 -22.23
C GLY A 149 6.10 -10.65 -22.10
N ALA A 150 6.13 -9.91 -23.20
CA ALA A 150 6.80 -8.60 -23.27
C ALA A 150 5.86 -7.39 -23.05
N GLU A 151 4.54 -7.61 -23.04
CA GLU A 151 3.57 -6.54 -22.84
C GLU A 151 3.37 -6.23 -21.35
N LYS A 152 3.23 -4.94 -21.03
CA LYS A 152 3.16 -4.47 -19.65
C LYS A 152 1.71 -4.46 -19.17
N THR A 153 1.44 -5.17 -18.07
CA THR A 153 0.17 -5.10 -17.34
C THR A 153 0.40 -4.46 -15.98
N ASP A 154 -0.25 -3.33 -15.77
CA ASP A 154 -0.21 -2.56 -14.54
C ASP A 154 -1.31 -3.03 -13.58
N LEU A 155 -0.91 -3.32 -12.34
CA LEU A 155 -1.80 -3.75 -11.27
C LEU A 155 -1.74 -2.74 -10.12
N ASP A 156 -2.89 -2.14 -9.83
CA ASP A 156 -3.05 -1.20 -8.73
C ASP A 156 -3.67 -1.89 -7.50
N THR A 157 -3.19 -1.52 -6.32
CA THR A 157 -3.81 -1.84 -5.05
C THR A 157 -4.39 -0.62 -4.37
N SER A 158 -5.63 -0.76 -3.91
CA SER A 158 -6.30 0.25 -3.10
C SER A 158 -6.67 -0.32 -1.73
N CYS A 159 -6.67 0.54 -0.72
CA CYS A 159 -7.18 0.24 0.62
C CYS A 159 -8.32 1.21 0.93
N VAL A 160 -9.55 0.73 0.77
CA VAL A 160 -10.77 1.52 0.87
C VAL A 160 -11.38 1.40 2.25
N ALA A 161 -11.56 2.54 2.93
CA ALA A 161 -12.12 2.59 4.27
C ALA A 161 -13.63 2.84 4.26
N ILE A 162 -14.35 2.20 5.16
CA ILE A 162 -15.78 2.47 5.41
C ILE A 162 -16.08 2.79 6.87
N ASN A 163 -17.12 3.60 7.10
CA ASN A 163 -17.66 3.85 8.43
C ASN A 163 -18.75 2.84 8.83
N SER A 164 -19.34 3.03 10.02
CA SER A 164 -20.41 2.19 10.56
C SER A 164 -21.77 2.36 9.87
N LEU A 165 -21.89 3.31 8.94
CA LEU A 165 -23.05 3.49 8.06
C LEU A 165 -22.80 2.86 6.68
N GLY A 166 -21.61 2.32 6.43
CA GLY A 166 -21.20 1.78 5.14
C GLY A 166 -20.83 2.84 4.11
N ASN A 167 -20.64 4.10 4.51
CA ASN A 167 -20.13 5.13 3.60
C ASN A 167 -18.63 4.92 3.41
N ILE A 168 -18.17 5.13 2.17
CA ILE A 168 -16.76 5.19 1.81
C ILE A 168 -16.19 6.47 2.42
N LEU A 169 -15.07 6.34 3.12
CA LEU A 169 -14.34 7.44 3.74
C LEU A 169 -13.13 7.75 2.86
N MET A 170 -13.28 8.71 1.94
CA MET A 170 -12.22 9.06 0.99
C MET A 170 -10.96 9.56 1.71
N GLU A 171 -11.11 10.29 2.81
CA GLU A 171 -10.01 10.78 3.64
C GLU A 171 -9.30 9.69 4.45
N GLU A 172 -9.87 8.48 4.48
CA GLU A 172 -9.30 7.28 5.10
C GLU A 172 -8.94 6.20 4.06
N THR A 173 -9.12 6.50 2.77
CA THR A 173 -8.85 5.59 1.65
C THR A 173 -7.54 5.96 1.00
N VAL A 174 -6.70 4.96 0.67
CA VAL A 174 -5.48 5.18 -0.12
C VAL A 174 -5.50 4.37 -1.40
N TYR A 175 -4.93 4.94 -2.45
CA TYR A 175 -4.84 4.39 -3.80
C TYR A 175 -3.77 5.16 -4.58
N PHE A 176 -3.53 4.83 -5.85
CA PHE A 176 -2.45 5.40 -6.66
C PHE A 176 -2.38 6.94 -6.65
N ALA A 177 -3.51 7.66 -6.60
CA ALA A 177 -3.53 9.14 -6.60
C ALA A 177 -3.57 9.78 -5.20
N ASP A 178 -3.83 9.00 -4.15
CA ASP A 178 -3.89 9.49 -2.78
C ASP A 178 -3.16 8.51 -1.86
N LEU A 179 -1.85 8.74 -1.71
CA LEU A 179 -0.95 7.75 -1.14
C LEU A 179 -0.99 7.69 0.39
N ILE A 180 -1.50 8.71 1.06
CA ILE A 180 -1.47 8.81 2.52
C ILE A 180 -2.82 9.33 3.00
N ASN A 181 -3.47 8.59 3.89
CA ASN A 181 -4.73 9.05 4.46
C ASN A 181 -4.53 10.26 5.39
N SER A 182 -5.63 10.92 5.74
CA SER A 182 -5.63 12.21 6.46
C SER A 182 -4.85 12.26 7.78
N ASN A 183 -4.68 11.13 8.48
CA ASN A 183 -3.92 11.05 9.73
C ASN A 183 -2.61 10.25 9.62
N GLY A 184 -2.24 9.81 8.41
CA GLY A 184 -1.01 9.06 8.14
C GLY A 184 -0.97 7.62 8.67
N SER A 185 -2.09 7.09 9.18
CA SER A 185 -2.15 5.70 9.65
C SER A 185 -2.19 4.66 8.53
N ILE A 186 -2.52 5.08 7.30
CA ILE A 186 -2.57 4.25 6.10
C ILE A 186 -1.70 4.92 5.03
N ARG A 187 -0.74 4.17 4.48
CA ARG A 187 0.20 4.68 3.48
C ARG A 187 0.46 3.67 2.37
N HIS A 188 0.09 4.05 1.15
CA HIS A 188 0.53 3.44 -0.10
C HIS A 188 1.96 3.88 -0.44
N THR A 189 2.81 3.01 -0.96
CA THR A 189 4.20 3.36 -1.33
C THR A 189 4.34 4.09 -2.65
N GLY A 190 3.26 4.17 -3.43
CA GLY A 190 3.26 4.68 -4.80
C GLY A 190 2.92 3.60 -5.81
N ASP A 191 2.44 4.04 -6.96
CA ASP A 191 2.15 3.21 -8.13
C ASP A 191 3.43 2.57 -8.68
N VAL A 192 3.39 1.26 -8.89
CA VAL A 192 4.46 0.49 -9.55
C VAL A 192 3.97 -0.06 -10.89
N GLN A 193 3.94 0.80 -11.90
CA GLN A 193 3.53 0.52 -13.29
C GLN A 193 4.25 -0.64 -14.01
N MET A 194 5.33 -1.17 -13.42
CA MET A 194 6.07 -2.31 -13.96
C MET A 194 6.33 -3.31 -12.85
N GLY A 195 5.55 -4.40 -12.85
CA GLY A 195 5.81 -5.59 -12.05
C GLY A 195 7.14 -6.26 -12.38
N GLY A 196 7.36 -7.44 -11.81
CA GLY A 196 8.58 -8.23 -11.97
C GLY A 196 9.33 -8.44 -10.64
N THR A 197 10.39 -9.25 -10.68
CA THR A 197 11.06 -9.73 -9.47
C THR A 197 11.49 -8.61 -8.52
N GLY A 198 10.86 -8.55 -7.34
CA GLY A 198 11.13 -7.56 -6.30
C GLY A 198 10.47 -6.19 -6.50
N LYS A 199 9.61 -6.05 -7.51
CA LYS A 199 8.78 -4.86 -7.77
C LYS A 199 7.33 -5.19 -7.47
N GLY A 200 6.73 -4.35 -6.64
CA GLY A 200 5.38 -4.56 -6.16
C GLY A 200 4.93 -3.42 -5.28
N GLU A 201 3.64 -3.37 -5.02
CA GLU A 201 3.04 -2.31 -4.23
C GLU A 201 2.97 -2.68 -2.75
N ASN A 202 2.99 -1.66 -1.90
CA ASN A 202 2.93 -1.84 -0.47
C ASN A 202 1.96 -0.84 0.14
N ILE A 203 1.06 -1.36 0.96
CA ILE A 203 0.19 -0.56 1.81
C ILE A 203 0.56 -0.86 3.26
N HIS A 204 1.08 0.16 3.94
CA HIS A 204 1.37 0.13 5.37
C HIS A 204 0.14 0.62 6.13
N VAL A 205 -0.23 -0.11 7.18
CA VAL A 205 -1.35 0.26 8.05
C VAL A 205 -0.92 0.17 9.51
N ASP A 206 -0.98 1.29 10.24
CA ASP A 206 -0.94 1.30 11.69
C ASP A 206 -2.36 1.13 12.25
N LEU A 207 -2.77 -0.13 12.45
CA LEU A 207 -4.12 -0.48 12.90
C LEU A 207 -4.50 0.14 14.24
N ALA A 208 -3.53 0.56 15.06
CA ALA A 208 -3.77 1.24 16.32
C ALA A 208 -4.09 2.73 16.14
N SER A 209 -3.60 3.32 15.04
CA SER A 209 -3.80 4.74 14.70
C SER A 209 -4.92 4.98 13.69
N VAL A 210 -5.48 3.93 13.07
CA VAL A 210 -6.70 4.03 12.25
C VAL A 210 -7.84 4.61 13.10
N ARG A 211 -8.51 5.65 12.59
CA ARG A 211 -9.48 6.43 13.35
C ARG A 211 -10.65 5.57 13.85
N PRO A 212 -11.22 5.85 15.05
CA PRO A 212 -12.25 5.01 15.65
C PRO A 212 -13.52 4.82 14.81
N TYR A 213 -13.87 5.80 13.97
CA TYR A 213 -15.06 5.74 13.11
C TYR A 213 -14.89 4.84 11.89
N VAL A 214 -13.66 4.45 11.54
CA VAL A 214 -13.39 3.46 10.48
C VAL A 214 -13.75 2.08 11.00
N THR A 215 -14.68 1.41 10.32
CA THR A 215 -15.21 0.09 10.68
C THR A 215 -14.46 -1.04 9.97
N ALA A 216 -14.16 -0.86 8.69
CA ALA A 216 -13.42 -1.84 7.89
C ALA A 216 -12.57 -1.18 6.80
N LEU A 217 -11.55 -1.91 6.39
CA LEU A 217 -10.66 -1.62 5.28
C LEU A 217 -10.79 -2.73 4.23
N TYR A 218 -10.96 -2.39 2.97
CA TYR A 218 -11.02 -3.31 1.84
C TYR A 218 -9.80 -3.16 0.96
N PHE A 219 -9.09 -4.26 0.74
CA PHE A 219 -7.96 -4.32 -0.19
C PHE A 219 -8.46 -4.83 -1.53
N ILE A 220 -8.39 -3.97 -2.53
CA ILE A 220 -8.90 -4.23 -3.87
C ILE A 220 -7.75 -4.11 -4.85
N LEU A 221 -7.62 -5.13 -5.71
CA LEU A 221 -6.66 -5.20 -6.79
C LEU A 221 -7.37 -4.86 -8.10
N SER A 222 -6.79 -4.00 -8.93
CA SER A 222 -7.36 -3.64 -10.24
C SER A 222 -6.30 -3.65 -11.34
N VAL A 223 -6.71 -4.05 -12.54
CA VAL A 223 -5.89 -3.98 -13.76
C VAL A 223 -6.02 -2.59 -14.34
N ALA A 224 -4.98 -1.78 -14.15
CA ALA A 224 -4.99 -0.38 -14.52
C ALA A 224 -4.81 -0.17 -16.04
N THR A 225 -4.11 -1.09 -16.71
CA THR A 225 -3.84 -0.97 -18.15
C THR A 225 -5.09 -1.17 -19.00
N PRO A 226 -5.48 -0.19 -19.85
CA PRO A 226 -6.63 -0.33 -20.74
C PRO A 226 -6.54 -1.56 -21.66
N GLY A 227 -7.66 -2.26 -21.84
CA GLY A 227 -7.76 -3.44 -22.71
C GLY A 227 -7.13 -4.72 -22.14
N LYS A 228 -6.37 -4.64 -21.04
CA LYS A 228 -5.77 -5.79 -20.35
C LYS A 228 -6.70 -6.35 -19.27
N THR A 229 -6.45 -7.58 -18.86
CA THR A 229 -7.21 -8.30 -17.82
C THR A 229 -6.26 -9.10 -16.94
N PHE A 230 -6.78 -9.76 -15.90
CA PHE A 230 -5.98 -10.69 -15.10
C PHE A 230 -5.47 -11.89 -15.90
N ALA A 231 -6.05 -12.19 -17.07
CA ALA A 231 -5.50 -13.20 -17.98
C ALA A 231 -4.15 -12.78 -18.60
N ASP A 232 -3.79 -11.49 -18.53
CA ASP A 232 -2.50 -10.96 -18.98
C ASP A 232 -1.45 -10.90 -17.84
N VAL A 233 -1.73 -11.54 -16.69
CA VAL A 233 -0.84 -11.58 -15.52
C VAL A 233 -0.53 -13.04 -15.20
N GLU A 234 0.76 -13.42 -15.20
CA GLU A 234 1.18 -14.81 -15.00
C GLU A 234 0.90 -15.27 -13.57
N SER A 235 1.27 -14.46 -12.59
CA SER A 235 1.01 -14.75 -11.19
C SER A 235 1.02 -13.49 -10.34
N ALA A 236 0.32 -13.53 -9.21
CA ALA A 236 0.47 -12.55 -8.16
C ALA A 236 0.55 -13.21 -6.79
N GLU A 237 1.16 -12.49 -5.85
CA GLU A 237 1.33 -12.91 -4.48
C GLU A 237 1.07 -11.74 -3.55
N VAL A 238 0.18 -11.93 -2.59
CA VAL A 238 -0.08 -10.99 -1.51
C VAL A 238 0.53 -11.52 -0.23
N ILE A 239 1.43 -10.76 0.39
CA ILE A 239 2.01 -11.08 1.70
C ILE A 239 1.56 -10.03 2.70
N VAL A 240 0.95 -10.47 3.80
CA VAL A 240 0.69 -9.61 4.96
C VAL A 240 1.80 -9.83 5.98
N LYS A 241 2.46 -8.75 6.40
CA LYS A 241 3.61 -8.77 7.31
C LYS A 241 3.37 -7.87 8.51
N ASN A 242 4.06 -8.13 9.61
CA ASN A 242 4.27 -7.15 10.68
C ASN A 242 5.75 -6.71 10.70
N SER A 243 6.14 -5.91 11.70
CA SER A 243 7.52 -5.42 11.84
C SER A 243 8.59 -6.50 12.05
N GLN A 244 8.20 -7.77 12.28
CA GLN A 244 9.11 -8.85 12.64
C GLN A 244 9.10 -10.02 11.63
N PHE A 245 7.96 -10.33 11.00
CA PHE A 245 7.79 -11.52 10.15
C PHE A 245 6.55 -11.43 9.26
N ASP A 246 6.51 -12.28 8.23
CA ASP A 246 5.33 -12.51 7.40
C ASP A 246 4.24 -13.24 8.22
N LEU A 247 3.05 -12.65 8.29
CA LEU A 247 1.88 -13.21 8.97
C LEU A 247 1.22 -14.29 8.13
N CYS A 248 0.92 -13.97 6.87
CA CYS A 248 0.29 -14.89 5.93
C CYS A 248 0.57 -14.51 4.48
N ARG A 249 0.27 -15.45 3.60
CA ARG A 249 0.38 -15.34 2.15
C ARG A 249 -0.94 -15.74 1.52
N PHE A 250 -1.36 -14.97 0.54
CA PHE A 250 -2.48 -15.26 -0.34
C PHE A 250 -1.97 -15.24 -1.79
N VAL A 251 -2.33 -16.24 -2.58
CA VAL A 251 -2.03 -16.28 -4.01
C VAL A 251 -3.37 -16.19 -4.73
N PRO A 252 -3.76 -15.01 -5.24
CA PRO A 252 -5.02 -14.84 -5.94
C PRO A 252 -5.05 -15.69 -7.21
N THR A 253 -6.20 -16.28 -7.49
CA THR A 253 -6.43 -17.03 -8.72
C THR A 253 -6.90 -16.08 -9.82
N PHE A 254 -6.11 -15.91 -10.86
CA PHE A 254 -6.50 -15.18 -12.07
C PHE A 254 -7.12 -16.17 -13.06
N ALA A 255 -8.45 -16.12 -13.18
CA ALA A 255 -9.20 -16.96 -14.11
C ALA A 255 -10.17 -16.10 -14.90
N GLY A 256 -10.17 -16.19 -16.24
CA GLY A 256 -11.09 -15.43 -17.08
C GLY A 256 -10.71 -13.96 -17.28
N SER A 257 -11.50 -13.26 -18.07
CA SER A 257 -11.32 -11.86 -18.44
C SER A 257 -11.91 -10.93 -17.37
N HIS A 258 -11.29 -10.92 -16.19
CA HIS A 258 -11.63 -10.01 -15.08
C HIS A 258 -10.61 -8.89 -14.97
N THR A 259 -11.01 -7.77 -14.38
CA THR A 259 -10.19 -6.56 -14.28
C THR A 259 -10.05 -6.05 -12.85
N SER A 260 -10.82 -6.58 -11.90
CA SER A 260 -10.64 -6.24 -10.48
C SER A 260 -10.95 -7.42 -9.56
N MET A 261 -10.35 -7.43 -8.36
CA MET A 261 -10.52 -8.47 -7.35
C MET A 261 -10.53 -7.87 -5.94
N PHE A 262 -11.53 -8.26 -5.15
CA PHE A 262 -11.52 -8.12 -3.70
C PHE A 262 -10.54 -9.13 -3.09
N LEU A 263 -9.36 -8.66 -2.65
CA LEU A 263 -8.37 -9.53 -2.03
C LEU A 263 -8.83 -9.94 -0.62
N MET A 264 -9.06 -8.94 0.23
CA MET A 264 -9.39 -9.15 1.63
C MET A 264 -10.11 -7.95 2.25
N ARG A 265 -10.77 -8.21 3.37
CA ARG A 265 -11.32 -7.20 4.29
C ARG A 265 -10.63 -7.29 5.63
N ILE A 266 -10.27 -6.16 6.22
CA ILE A 266 -9.77 -6.04 7.59
C ILE A 266 -10.77 -5.21 8.39
N ALA A 267 -11.51 -5.83 9.32
CA ALA A 267 -12.58 -5.19 10.08
C ALA A 267 -12.29 -5.20 11.59
N ARG A 268 -12.79 -4.20 12.32
CA ARG A 268 -12.68 -4.19 13.79
C ARG A 268 -13.44 -5.38 14.38
N ASP A 269 -12.82 -6.10 15.31
CA ASP A 269 -13.38 -7.34 15.87
C ASP A 269 -13.75 -7.20 17.35
N GLY A 270 -14.48 -6.15 17.71
CA GLY A 270 -15.09 -5.90 19.05
C GLY A 270 -14.14 -5.76 20.25
N GLY A 271 -12.97 -6.38 20.23
CA GLY A 271 -11.91 -6.28 21.22
C GLY A 271 -11.02 -5.07 20.95
N ALA A 272 -10.59 -4.41 22.03
CA ALA A 272 -9.74 -3.24 21.94
C ALA A 272 -8.46 -3.52 21.12
N GLY A 273 -8.31 -2.79 20.00
CA GLY A 273 -7.16 -2.90 19.10
C GLY A 273 -7.06 -4.20 18.31
N VAL A 274 -8.12 -5.01 18.24
CA VAL A 274 -8.17 -6.25 17.45
C VAL A 274 -8.85 -6.00 16.13
N TRP A 275 -8.19 -6.42 15.06
CA TRP A 275 -8.77 -6.44 13.73
C TRP A 275 -8.80 -7.86 13.19
N LYS A 276 -9.87 -8.22 12.50
CA LYS A 276 -10.04 -9.49 11.82
C LYS A 276 -9.90 -9.28 10.33
N MET A 277 -8.87 -9.89 9.76
CA MET A 277 -8.71 -10.03 8.32
C MET A 277 -9.49 -11.23 7.82
N THR A 278 -10.17 -11.11 6.68
CA THR A 278 -10.86 -12.20 5.97
C THR A 278 -10.55 -12.13 4.48
N ILE A 279 -10.14 -13.25 3.88
CA ILE A 279 -9.89 -13.33 2.43
C ILE A 279 -11.22 -13.46 1.69
N ILE A 280 -11.43 -12.59 0.69
CA ILE A 280 -12.66 -12.55 -0.11
C ILE A 280 -12.47 -13.34 -1.41
N GLU A 281 -11.44 -13.00 -2.20
CA GLU A 281 -11.14 -13.60 -3.51
C GLU A 281 -12.38 -13.66 -4.41
N ASP A 282 -12.92 -12.49 -4.73
CA ASP A 282 -14.06 -12.34 -5.62
C ASP A 282 -13.76 -11.26 -6.67
N THR A 283 -14.18 -11.49 -7.92
CA THR A 283 -13.71 -10.75 -9.09
C THR A 283 -14.83 -10.00 -9.79
N ASP A 284 -14.46 -8.88 -10.41
CA ASP A 284 -15.31 -8.09 -11.29
C ASP A 284 -14.75 -8.05 -12.71
N HIS A 285 -15.63 -7.99 -13.71
CA HIS A 285 -15.28 -8.06 -15.13
C HIS A 285 -14.87 -6.73 -15.75
N THR A 286 -15.38 -5.62 -15.23
CA THR A 286 -15.31 -4.30 -15.88
C THR A 286 -14.65 -3.26 -15.01
N ALA A 287 -14.71 -3.40 -13.68
CA ALA A 287 -14.14 -2.46 -12.75
C ALA A 287 -12.63 -2.30 -12.95
N ARG A 288 -12.19 -1.05 -13.05
CA ARG A 288 -10.78 -0.65 -13.18
C ARG A 288 -10.28 0.13 -11.99
N ASP A 289 -11.19 0.50 -11.09
CA ASP A 289 -10.97 1.26 -9.88
C ASP A 289 -11.97 0.79 -8.81
N PHE A 290 -11.71 1.15 -7.55
CA PHE A 290 -12.59 0.75 -6.46
C PHE A 290 -13.92 1.52 -6.43
N GLY A 291 -13.98 2.71 -7.04
CA GLY A 291 -15.17 3.55 -7.04
C GLY A 291 -16.29 2.94 -7.86
N THR A 292 -15.96 2.14 -8.87
CA THR A 292 -16.90 1.26 -9.57
C THR A 292 -17.48 0.20 -8.64
N LEU A 293 -16.75 -0.23 -7.60
CA LEU A 293 -17.08 -1.37 -6.74
C LEU A 293 -17.78 -0.99 -5.43
N ILE A 294 -18.24 0.26 -5.29
CA ILE A 294 -18.92 0.74 -4.07
C ILE A 294 -20.13 -0.14 -3.69
N PRO A 295 -21.02 -0.56 -4.61
CA PRO A 295 -22.16 -1.41 -4.26
C PRO A 295 -21.71 -2.76 -3.69
N GLU A 296 -20.65 -3.34 -4.25
CA GLU A 296 -20.07 -4.61 -3.85
C GLU A 296 -19.35 -4.48 -2.49
N ILE A 297 -18.61 -3.39 -2.25
CA ILE A 297 -18.02 -3.05 -0.93
C ILE A 297 -19.11 -3.04 0.14
N LYS A 298 -20.24 -2.36 -0.13
CA LYS A 298 -21.39 -2.33 0.79
C LYS A 298 -22.02 -3.72 0.95
N GLY A 299 -22.11 -4.49 -0.12
CA GLY A 299 -22.54 -5.89 -0.11
C GLY A 299 -21.71 -6.77 0.82
N TYR A 300 -20.39 -6.61 0.79
CA TYR A 300 -19.45 -7.29 1.68
C TYR A 300 -19.45 -6.76 3.12
N SER A 301 -20.18 -5.68 3.38
CA SER A 301 -20.25 -5.03 4.69
C SER A 301 -21.55 -5.32 5.44
N ARG A 302 -22.47 -6.13 4.88
CA ARG A 302 -23.79 -6.41 5.49
C ARG A 302 -23.72 -7.03 6.89
N ASP A 303 -22.67 -7.81 7.17
CA ASP A 303 -22.44 -8.38 8.50
C ASP A 303 -21.92 -7.35 9.51
N LEU A 304 -21.26 -6.29 9.04
CA LEU A 304 -20.73 -5.20 9.86
C LEU A 304 -21.74 -4.07 10.04
N VAL A 305 -22.60 -3.85 9.03
CA VAL A 305 -23.59 -2.77 8.98
C VAL A 305 -24.97 -3.39 8.69
N PRO A 306 -25.69 -3.87 9.73
CA PRO A 306 -27.02 -4.42 9.56
C PRO A 306 -27.97 -3.40 8.93
N GLY A 307 -28.67 -3.79 7.86
CA GLY A 307 -29.64 -2.93 7.17
C GLY A 307 -29.05 -1.93 6.17
N ILE A 308 -27.75 -2.06 5.84
CA ILE A 308 -27.09 -1.23 4.83
C ILE A 308 -27.89 -1.19 3.51
N GLN A 309 -28.15 0.03 3.03
CA GLN A 309 -28.79 0.25 1.73
C GLN A 309 -27.72 0.22 0.64
N ILE A 310 -27.97 -0.55 -0.40
CA ILE A 310 -27.06 -0.72 -1.54
C ILE A 310 -27.77 -0.16 -2.75
N ASN A 311 -27.26 0.95 -3.28
CA ASN A 311 -27.67 1.46 -4.57
C ASN A 311 -26.74 0.85 -5.65
N PRO A 312 -27.25 0.00 -6.57
CA PRO A 312 -26.43 -0.60 -7.62
C PRO A 312 -25.77 0.41 -8.59
N THR A 313 -26.28 1.65 -8.61
CA THR A 313 -25.82 2.73 -9.49
C THR A 313 -24.88 3.70 -8.79
N GLU A 314 -24.57 3.50 -7.51
CA GLU A 314 -23.60 4.32 -6.79
C GLU A 314 -22.20 3.88 -7.20
N ARG A 315 -21.71 4.42 -8.32
CA ARG A 315 -20.41 4.12 -8.91
C ARG A 315 -19.73 5.43 -9.28
N VAL A 316 -18.46 5.58 -8.91
CA VAL A 316 -17.72 6.83 -9.14
C VAL A 316 -16.40 6.51 -9.83
N ALA A 317 -16.13 7.15 -10.94
CA ALA A 317 -14.84 7.05 -11.62
C ALA A 317 -13.77 7.79 -10.81
N ILE A 318 -12.77 7.03 -10.35
CA ILE A 318 -11.58 7.59 -9.71
C ILE A 318 -10.59 7.95 -10.80
N MET A 319 -10.52 9.23 -11.14
CA MET A 319 -9.74 9.70 -12.29
C MET A 319 -8.23 9.76 -11.98
N ARG A 320 -7.42 9.59 -13.04
CA ARG A 320 -5.97 9.71 -13.02
C ARG A 320 -5.50 10.65 -14.13
N LYS A 321 -4.37 11.33 -13.93
CA LYS A 321 -3.75 12.17 -14.95
C LYS A 321 -3.45 11.32 -16.20
N GLY A 322 -3.89 11.80 -17.37
CA GLY A 322 -3.76 11.07 -18.64
C GLY A 322 -4.69 9.85 -18.80
N GLY A 323 -5.50 9.53 -17.80
CA GLY A 323 -6.51 8.46 -17.89
C GLY A 323 -7.72 8.90 -18.70
N ALA A 324 -8.38 7.93 -19.33
CA ALA A 324 -9.68 8.11 -19.96
C ALA A 324 -10.66 7.11 -19.34
N VAL A 325 -11.90 7.58 -19.12
CA VAL A 325 -13.00 6.76 -18.60
C VAL A 325 -14.18 6.89 -19.54
N CYS A 326 -14.90 5.78 -19.76
CA CYS A 326 -16.18 5.82 -20.46
C CYS A 326 -17.28 6.09 -19.44
N LEU A 327 -17.97 7.23 -19.54
CA LEU A 327 -18.99 7.62 -18.54
C LEU A 327 -20.14 6.59 -18.44
N GLU A 328 -20.42 5.86 -19.53
CA GLU A 328 -21.44 4.79 -19.55
C GLU A 328 -21.17 3.67 -18.55
N ASP A 329 -19.89 3.41 -18.21
CA ASP A 329 -19.50 2.37 -17.25
C ASP A 329 -19.86 2.74 -15.79
N TYR A 330 -20.14 4.03 -15.54
CA TYR A 330 -20.41 4.59 -14.21
C TYR A 330 -21.86 5.03 -14.04
N VAL A 331 -22.72 4.76 -15.03
CA VAL A 331 -24.16 5.04 -14.98
C VAL A 331 -24.95 3.77 -15.27
N ALA A 332 -26.24 3.75 -14.89
CA ALA A 332 -27.10 2.58 -15.07
C ALA A 332 -27.61 2.40 -16.52
N GLY A 333 -26.67 2.29 -17.48
CA GLY A 333 -26.93 1.95 -18.88
C GLY A 333 -27.37 3.10 -19.80
N LYS A 334 -27.83 4.24 -19.27
CA LYS A 334 -28.07 5.45 -20.06
C LYS A 334 -27.42 6.65 -19.37
N LEU A 335 -26.66 7.44 -20.12
CA LEU A 335 -26.17 8.73 -19.65
C LEU A 335 -27.33 9.66 -19.29
N PRO A 336 -27.19 10.49 -18.24
CA PRO A 336 -28.19 11.48 -17.89
C PRO A 336 -28.34 12.50 -19.01
N GLU A 337 -29.49 13.18 -19.09
CA GLU A 337 -29.73 14.20 -20.12
C GLU A 337 -28.86 15.44 -19.91
N SER A 338 -28.50 15.70 -18.66
CA SER A 338 -27.55 16.75 -18.27
C SER A 338 -26.47 16.20 -17.35
N LEU A 339 -25.31 16.85 -17.39
CA LEU A 339 -24.21 16.66 -16.47
C LEU A 339 -23.86 18.01 -15.85
N THR A 340 -23.38 18.00 -14.62
CA THR A 340 -22.78 19.19 -14.01
C THR A 340 -21.34 18.89 -13.65
N PHE A 341 -20.44 19.77 -14.11
CA PHE A 341 -19.09 19.87 -13.58
C PHE A 341 -19.12 20.76 -12.35
N GLY A 342 -18.72 20.23 -11.21
CA GLY A 342 -18.58 20.98 -9.96
C GLY A 342 -17.11 21.12 -9.59
N LEU A 343 -16.73 22.31 -9.13
CA LEU A 343 -15.44 22.63 -8.54
C LEU A 343 -15.69 23.07 -7.10
N ALA A 344 -15.01 22.42 -6.16
CA ALA A 344 -15.12 22.71 -4.74
C ALA A 344 -13.73 22.95 -4.15
N TRP A 345 -13.58 23.96 -3.29
CA TRP A 345 -12.37 24.21 -2.51
C TRP A 345 -12.69 24.94 -1.21
N ASP A 346 -11.80 24.82 -0.23
CA ASP A 346 -12.00 25.42 1.08
C ASP A 346 -11.02 26.59 1.30
N VAL A 347 -11.44 27.58 2.09
CA VAL A 347 -10.55 28.60 2.68
C VAL A 347 -9.30 27.94 3.26
N THR A 348 -8.13 28.42 2.81
CA THR A 348 -6.84 27.82 3.12
C THR A 348 -6.02 28.79 3.98
N ASN A 349 -5.64 28.34 5.19
CA ASN A 349 -4.88 29.16 6.15
C ASN A 349 -5.51 30.53 6.48
N GLY A 350 -6.85 30.64 6.42
CA GLY A 350 -7.58 31.88 6.65
C GLY A 350 -7.49 32.89 5.50
N VAL A 351 -7.07 32.44 4.31
CA VAL A 351 -7.01 33.23 3.08
C VAL A 351 -8.05 32.69 2.10
N ASN A 352 -8.89 33.59 1.60
CA ASN A 352 -9.83 33.33 0.53
C ASN A 352 -9.04 33.09 -0.76
N ILE A 353 -9.40 32.04 -1.49
CA ILE A 353 -8.75 31.66 -2.75
C ILE A 353 -9.81 31.70 -3.83
N ASP A 354 -9.46 32.33 -4.94
CA ASP A 354 -10.29 32.45 -6.14
C ASP A 354 -9.83 31.38 -7.14
N LEU A 355 -10.62 30.31 -7.26
CA LEU A 355 -10.46 29.29 -8.28
C LEU A 355 -11.55 29.44 -9.33
N ASP A 356 -11.15 29.58 -10.59
CA ASP A 356 -12.09 29.59 -11.70
C ASP A 356 -12.18 28.21 -12.34
N ALA A 357 -13.40 27.79 -12.67
CA ALA A 357 -13.69 26.78 -13.67
C ALA A 357 -13.98 27.43 -15.03
N SER A 358 -13.63 26.75 -16.12
CA SER A 358 -13.97 27.17 -17.48
C SER A 358 -14.18 25.98 -18.38
N ALA A 359 -15.09 26.09 -19.34
CA ALA A 359 -15.36 25.05 -20.35
C ALA A 359 -15.02 25.54 -21.75
N ILE A 360 -14.01 24.93 -22.36
CA ILE A 360 -13.59 25.20 -23.74
C ILE A 360 -14.20 24.14 -24.65
N CYS A 361 -15.08 24.56 -25.55
CA CYS A 361 -15.74 23.70 -26.51
C CYS A 361 -14.92 23.63 -27.80
N LEU A 362 -14.50 22.43 -28.20
CA LEU A 362 -13.61 22.21 -29.33
C LEU A 362 -14.28 21.32 -30.39
N ASN A 363 -13.98 21.57 -31.66
CA ASN A 363 -14.40 20.70 -32.75
C ASN A 363 -13.46 19.50 -32.96
N SER A 364 -13.72 18.70 -34.00
CA SER A 364 -12.91 17.52 -34.36
C SER A 364 -11.46 17.83 -34.73
N SER A 365 -11.14 19.08 -35.06
CA SER A 365 -9.77 19.53 -35.34
C SER A 365 -9.11 20.19 -34.12
N LEU A 366 -9.71 20.06 -32.93
CA LEU A 366 -9.32 20.72 -31.68
C LEU A 366 -9.31 22.25 -31.76
N ALA A 367 -10.05 22.84 -32.70
CA ALA A 367 -10.19 24.28 -32.79
C ALA A 367 -11.33 24.77 -31.85
N PRO A 368 -11.15 25.89 -31.13
CA PRO A 368 -12.20 26.47 -30.29
C PRO A 368 -13.43 26.85 -31.10
N VAL A 369 -14.58 26.35 -30.66
CA VAL A 369 -15.91 26.69 -31.16
C VAL A 369 -16.56 27.71 -30.22
N ASP A 370 -16.47 27.47 -28.92
CA ASP A 370 -17.00 28.35 -27.87
C ASP A 370 -16.19 28.20 -26.57
N ILE A 371 -16.30 29.17 -25.66
CA ILE A 371 -15.68 29.19 -24.34
C ILE A 371 -16.69 29.74 -23.33
N VAL A 372 -17.05 28.93 -22.33
CA VAL A 372 -17.92 29.32 -21.21
C VAL A 372 -17.07 29.49 -19.96
N TRP A 373 -17.21 30.62 -19.29
CA TRP A 373 -16.40 31.05 -18.13
C TRP A 373 -17.11 32.20 -17.40
N PHE A 374 -16.58 32.65 -16.27
CA PHE A 374 -17.25 33.65 -15.43
C PHE A 374 -17.66 34.98 -16.12
N ARG A 375 -17.04 35.33 -17.27
CA ARG A 375 -17.44 36.50 -18.09
C ARG A 375 -18.39 36.19 -19.24
N LYS A 376 -18.56 34.92 -19.59
CA LYS A 376 -19.53 34.42 -20.58
C LYS A 376 -20.22 33.20 -19.99
N LEU A 377 -21.28 33.44 -19.22
CA LEU A 377 -21.95 32.42 -18.41
C LEU A 377 -22.82 31.41 -19.20
N THR A 378 -22.94 31.57 -20.51
CA THR A 378 -23.78 30.70 -21.33
C THR A 378 -23.16 30.54 -22.71
N SER A 379 -23.11 29.31 -23.21
CA SER A 379 -22.68 29.02 -24.58
C SER A 379 -23.66 29.59 -25.61
N ASP A 380 -23.19 29.77 -26.85
CA ASP A 380 -23.98 30.35 -27.93
C ASP A 380 -25.20 29.48 -28.30
N ASP A 381 -25.07 28.16 -28.16
CA ASP A 381 -26.15 27.18 -28.32
C ASP A 381 -27.06 27.04 -27.08
N ARG A 382 -26.71 27.70 -25.96
CA ARG A 382 -27.35 27.61 -24.64
C ARG A 382 -27.32 26.24 -23.98
N ALA A 383 -26.53 25.30 -24.49
CA ALA A 383 -26.41 23.96 -23.93
C ALA A 383 -25.50 23.91 -22.69
N ILE A 384 -24.61 24.90 -22.50
CA ILE A 384 -23.66 24.96 -21.37
C ILE A 384 -23.88 26.25 -20.60
N GLN A 385 -24.01 26.15 -19.28
CA GLN A 385 -24.28 27.28 -18.39
C GLN A 385 -23.36 27.27 -17.16
N HIS A 386 -22.70 28.40 -16.90
CA HIS A 386 -21.85 28.65 -15.73
C HIS A 386 -22.66 29.26 -14.59
N SER A 387 -22.38 28.88 -13.34
CA SER A 387 -23.10 29.40 -12.16
C SER A 387 -22.75 30.83 -11.79
N GLY A 388 -21.50 31.25 -11.99
CA GLY A 388 -21.00 32.57 -11.58
C GLY A 388 -19.51 32.53 -11.31
N ASP A 389 -19.02 33.51 -10.56
CA ASP A 389 -17.64 33.64 -10.07
C ASP A 389 -17.72 33.54 -8.55
N GLU A 390 -17.13 32.49 -7.96
CA GLU A 390 -17.01 32.32 -6.51
C GLU A 390 -15.54 32.52 -6.10
N ARG A 391 -15.29 33.36 -5.09
CA ARG A 391 -13.95 33.90 -4.79
C ARG A 391 -13.43 33.57 -3.41
N GLU A 392 -14.23 32.92 -2.58
CA GLU A 392 -13.92 32.71 -1.17
C GLU A 392 -13.61 31.25 -0.84
N GLY A 393 -14.25 30.29 -1.51
CA GLY A 393 -14.20 28.86 -1.17
C GLY A 393 -14.91 28.58 0.15
N ASP A 394 -16.06 29.22 0.37
CA ASP A 394 -16.86 29.11 1.59
C ASP A 394 -18.28 28.57 1.36
N GLU A 395 -18.61 28.18 0.11
CA GLU A 395 -19.92 27.62 -0.19
C GLU A 395 -20.06 26.18 0.34
N VAL A 396 -21.30 25.81 0.69
CA VAL A 396 -21.61 24.43 1.05
C VAL A 396 -21.83 23.63 -0.23
N GLY A 397 -20.89 22.76 -0.57
CA GLY A 397 -20.94 21.91 -1.76
C GLY A 397 -19.88 22.35 -2.77
N ASP A 398 -20.28 22.54 -4.02
CA ASP A 398 -19.39 23.05 -5.07
C ASP A 398 -19.52 24.57 -5.16
N ASP A 399 -18.39 25.27 -5.03
CA ASP A 399 -18.30 26.73 -5.14
C ASP A 399 -18.58 27.20 -6.58
N GLU A 400 -18.09 26.47 -7.59
CA GLU A 400 -18.41 26.74 -9.00
C GLU A 400 -19.01 25.53 -9.72
N LYS A 401 -19.97 25.80 -10.60
CA LYS A 401 -20.69 24.78 -11.36
C LYS A 401 -20.83 25.17 -12.83
N ILE A 402 -20.59 24.20 -13.71
CA ILE A 402 -20.86 24.29 -15.14
C ILE A 402 -21.83 23.18 -15.52
N GLN A 403 -23.08 23.54 -15.80
CA GLN A 403 -24.12 22.61 -16.24
C GLN A 403 -24.07 22.44 -17.75
N ILE A 404 -24.18 21.20 -18.22
CA ILE A 404 -24.13 20.79 -19.62
C ILE A 404 -25.37 19.97 -19.97
N GLN A 405 -26.17 20.46 -20.92
CA GLN A 405 -27.32 19.76 -21.47
C GLN A 405 -26.88 18.95 -22.70
N LEU A 406 -26.55 17.67 -22.50
CA LEU A 406 -25.88 16.82 -23.51
C LEU A 406 -26.66 16.71 -24.82
N GLY A 407 -28.00 16.73 -24.76
CA GLY A 407 -28.87 16.62 -25.94
C GLY A 407 -28.93 17.87 -26.82
N ASP A 408 -28.54 19.03 -26.29
CA ASP A 408 -28.69 20.33 -26.95
C ASP A 408 -27.36 20.90 -27.46
N ILE A 409 -26.23 20.22 -27.17
CA ILE A 409 -24.90 20.63 -27.61
C ILE A 409 -24.83 20.71 -29.14
N ASN A 410 -24.26 21.82 -29.63
CA ASN A 410 -23.96 21.99 -31.05
C ASN A 410 -23.16 20.78 -31.58
N PRO A 411 -23.64 20.09 -32.63
CA PRO A 411 -22.99 18.87 -33.14
C PRO A 411 -21.56 19.08 -33.67
N ASP A 412 -21.13 20.32 -33.94
CA ASP A 412 -19.74 20.63 -34.29
C ASP A 412 -18.78 20.47 -33.09
N ILE A 413 -19.28 20.57 -31.86
CA ILE A 413 -18.51 20.35 -30.64
C ILE A 413 -18.28 18.84 -30.46
N LYS A 414 -17.01 18.44 -30.39
CA LYS A 414 -16.56 17.06 -30.17
C LYS A 414 -15.84 16.85 -28.85
N HIS A 415 -15.34 17.92 -28.25
CA HIS A 415 -14.69 17.87 -26.95
C HIS A 415 -15.11 19.08 -26.11
N ILE A 416 -15.30 18.85 -24.80
CA ILE A 416 -15.43 19.90 -23.80
C ILE A 416 -14.23 19.71 -22.87
N ALA A 417 -13.32 20.68 -22.86
CA ALA A 417 -12.19 20.71 -21.95
C ALA A 417 -12.52 21.62 -20.77
N PHE A 418 -12.55 21.06 -19.56
CA PHE A 418 -12.63 21.85 -18.35
C PHE A 418 -11.23 22.30 -17.95
N VAL A 419 -11.08 23.58 -17.67
CA VAL A 419 -9.83 24.18 -17.18
C VAL A 419 -10.12 24.72 -15.79
N ILE A 420 -9.21 24.46 -14.85
CA ILE A 420 -9.26 25.04 -13.51
C ILE A 420 -8.03 25.91 -13.35
N ASN A 421 -8.19 27.15 -12.89
CA ASN A 421 -7.06 28.03 -12.59
C ASN A 421 -7.25 28.79 -11.28
N SER A 422 -6.15 29.02 -10.57
CA SER A 422 -6.14 29.97 -9.46
C SER A 422 -5.99 31.39 -10.00
N PHE A 423 -7.07 32.16 -9.97
CA PHE A 423 -7.03 33.60 -10.29
C PHE A 423 -6.16 34.37 -9.30
N SER A 424 -6.18 33.92 -8.04
CA SER A 424 -5.40 34.49 -6.94
C SER A 424 -3.92 34.08 -6.92
N GLY A 425 -3.51 33.14 -7.80
CA GLY A 425 -2.11 32.76 -8.04
C GLY A 425 -1.54 31.71 -7.08
N GLN A 426 -2.36 31.00 -6.33
CA GLN A 426 -1.95 29.89 -5.47
C GLN A 426 -1.70 28.62 -6.29
N GLU A 427 -0.76 27.80 -5.82
CA GLU A 427 -0.51 26.46 -6.38
C GLU A 427 -1.69 25.55 -6.02
N LEU A 428 -2.16 24.76 -6.99
CA LEU A 428 -3.41 23.99 -6.85
C LEU A 428 -3.32 22.88 -5.79
N ASP A 429 -2.12 22.38 -5.50
CA ASP A 429 -1.89 21.33 -4.51
C ASP A 429 -1.94 21.84 -3.06
N ASP A 430 -1.62 23.11 -2.84
CA ASP A 430 -1.66 23.81 -1.55
C ASP A 430 -3.08 24.20 -1.10
N ILE A 431 -4.05 24.18 -2.01
CA ILE A 431 -5.43 24.57 -1.72
C ILE A 431 -6.12 23.44 -0.98
N ARG A 432 -6.72 23.75 0.16
CA ARG A 432 -7.38 22.79 1.05
C ARG A 432 -8.68 22.27 0.41
N LEU A 433 -8.85 20.95 0.43
CA LEU A 433 -10.04 20.23 -0.05
C LEU A 433 -10.47 20.55 -1.51
N ALA A 434 -9.57 21.11 -2.31
CA ALA A 434 -9.76 21.33 -3.74
C ALA A 434 -9.99 20.00 -4.48
N ALA A 435 -11.15 19.89 -5.13
CA ALA A 435 -11.53 18.77 -5.97
C ALA A 435 -12.52 19.23 -7.04
N CYS A 436 -12.54 18.51 -8.16
CA CYS A 436 -13.62 18.64 -9.14
C CYS A 436 -14.29 17.29 -9.36
N HIS A 437 -15.54 17.34 -9.83
CA HIS A 437 -16.31 16.14 -10.11
C HIS A 437 -17.30 16.38 -11.26
N LEU A 438 -17.81 15.28 -11.82
CA LEU A 438 -18.95 15.27 -12.72
C LEU A 438 -20.08 14.51 -12.05
N PHE A 439 -21.29 15.06 -12.06
CA PHE A 439 -22.46 14.42 -11.47
C PHE A 439 -23.73 14.63 -12.29
N ASP A 440 -24.72 13.77 -12.07
CA ASP A 440 -26.09 13.97 -12.58
C ASP A 440 -26.84 14.95 -11.66
N PRO A 441 -27.22 16.15 -12.14
CA PRO A 441 -27.89 17.14 -11.30
C PRO A 441 -29.31 16.73 -10.88
N THR A 442 -29.93 15.75 -11.55
CA THR A 442 -31.27 15.25 -11.21
C THR A 442 -31.24 14.35 -9.99
N THR A 443 -30.23 13.48 -9.91
CA THR A 443 -30.11 12.46 -8.86
C THR A 443 -29.08 12.82 -7.79
N GLY A 444 -28.16 13.75 -8.09
CA GLY A 444 -27.01 14.09 -7.25
C GLY A 444 -25.92 13.02 -7.24
N VAL A 445 -26.00 12.01 -8.11
CA VAL A 445 -25.02 10.92 -8.17
C VAL A 445 -23.75 11.41 -8.84
N GLU A 446 -22.63 11.38 -8.10
CA GLU A 446 -21.28 11.59 -8.65
C GLU A 446 -20.94 10.47 -9.64
N ILE A 447 -20.43 10.83 -10.82
CA ILE A 447 -20.03 9.93 -11.91
C ILE A 447 -18.51 9.86 -12.00
N ALA A 448 -17.81 10.97 -11.83
CA ALA A 448 -16.35 11.02 -11.86
C ALA A 448 -15.83 12.04 -10.86
N LYS A 449 -14.66 11.79 -10.27
CA LYS A 449 -14.03 12.68 -9.30
C LYS A 449 -12.53 12.77 -9.53
N TYR A 450 -11.99 13.98 -9.40
CA TYR A 450 -10.57 14.26 -9.45
C TYR A 450 -10.17 15.16 -8.30
N LYS A 451 -9.18 14.72 -7.51
CA LYS A 451 -8.64 15.46 -6.36
C LYS A 451 -7.49 16.37 -6.82
N LEU A 452 -7.55 17.64 -6.45
CA LEU A 452 -6.50 18.62 -6.73
C LEU A 452 -5.55 18.78 -5.53
N SER A 453 -6.09 18.83 -4.30
CA SER A 453 -5.27 18.98 -3.09
C SER A 453 -4.27 17.84 -2.89
N ASN A 454 -3.06 18.19 -2.43
CA ASN A 454 -1.97 17.23 -2.17
C ASN A 454 -1.61 16.37 -3.39
N ASN A 455 -1.91 16.84 -4.59
CA ASN A 455 -1.56 16.15 -5.82
C ASN A 455 -0.18 16.64 -6.29
N GLY A 456 0.85 15.82 -6.13
CA GLY A 456 2.22 16.19 -6.51
C GLY A 456 2.42 16.47 -8.01
N ASP A 457 1.48 16.06 -8.87
CA ASP A 457 1.47 16.47 -10.28
C ASP A 457 1.13 17.95 -10.49
N LEU A 458 0.60 18.62 -9.46
CA LEU A 458 0.16 20.01 -9.46
C LEU A 458 1.06 20.92 -8.59
N ASP A 459 2.13 20.38 -7.98
CA ASP A 459 3.17 21.16 -7.29
C ASP A 459 3.74 22.21 -8.26
N LYS A 460 3.76 23.48 -7.86
CA LYS A 460 4.17 24.63 -8.71
C LYS A 460 3.28 24.89 -9.92
N HIS A 461 2.03 24.43 -9.91
CA HIS A 461 1.06 24.73 -10.97
C HIS A 461 -0.13 25.48 -10.42
N THR A 462 -0.47 26.61 -11.06
CA THR A 462 -1.63 27.45 -10.74
C THR A 462 -2.82 27.17 -11.67
N ALA A 463 -2.70 26.19 -12.57
CA ALA A 463 -3.75 25.79 -13.51
C ALA A 463 -3.63 24.31 -13.89
N LEU A 464 -4.77 23.69 -14.22
CA LEU A 464 -4.93 22.31 -14.68
C LEU A 464 -5.75 22.27 -15.96
#